data_AF-A0A946HGG4-F1
#
_entry.id   AF-A0A946HGG4-F1
#
_cell.length_a   1.000
_cell.length_b   1.000
_cell.length_c   1.000
_cell.angle_alpha   90.00
_cell.angle_beta   90.00
_cell.angle_gamma   90.00
#
_symmetry.space_group_name_H-M   'P 1'
#
loop_
_entity.id
_entity.type
_entity.pdbx_description
1 polymer ?
#
loop_
_entity_poly.entity_id
_entity_poly.type
_entity_poly.pdbx_seq_one_letter_code
_entity_poly.pdbx_strand_id
1 'polypeptide(L)'
;MNRENQQIQQTPPGWVRWLIGIGGLRLAFMWGLMEASVFFLIPDIVISITALFGFRPALKQVGLAVIGALLAGIPLYLWAQQDAPSARQMVLHVPFVRASMVEDVRANLVENGASAMLHASTSGIPYKLFAVEAPEHIDLTVFASMTVPSRLERLLITLALFGGIGGFLRKQIAMHPRRALGLHLLFWVGSYAYYWSIV
;
A
#
# COMPACT_ATOMS: atom_id res chain seq x y z
N MET A 1 -32.88 35.69 13.89
CA MET A 1 -31.96 35.74 12.71
C MET A 1 -30.57 36.04 13.24
N ASN A 2 -29.55 35.18 13.27
CA ASN A 2 -29.18 34.05 12.42
C ASN A 2 -28.50 32.94 13.26
N ARG A 3 -29.23 31.89 13.61
CA ARG A 3 -28.66 30.57 13.97
C ARG A 3 -28.77 29.57 12.82
N GLU A 4 -29.38 29.96 11.70
CA GLU A 4 -29.62 29.10 10.52
C GLU A 4 -28.38 28.92 9.62
N ASN A 5 -27.30 29.70 9.81
CA ASN A 5 -26.10 29.61 8.96
C ASN A 5 -24.97 28.73 9.53
N GLN A 6 -25.15 28.06 10.67
CA GLN A 6 -24.10 27.23 11.30
C GLN A 6 -24.20 25.73 11.00
N GLN A 7 -25.19 25.28 10.22
CA GLN A 7 -25.35 23.88 9.85
C GLN A 7 -25.60 23.73 8.35
N ILE A 8 -24.67 24.22 7.52
CA ILE A 8 -24.44 23.49 6.28
C ILE A 8 -23.74 22.20 6.73
N GLN A 9 -24.52 21.16 7.04
CA GLN A 9 -24.06 19.78 6.91
C GLN A 9 -23.64 19.64 5.44
N GLN A 10 -22.42 20.07 5.12
CA GLN A 10 -21.85 19.93 3.80
C GLN A 10 -21.73 18.44 3.57
N THR A 11 -22.72 17.89 2.86
CA THR A 11 -22.68 16.51 2.43
C THR A 11 -21.39 16.33 1.64
N PRO A 12 -20.58 15.31 1.98
CA PRO A 12 -19.30 15.14 1.32
C PRO A 12 -19.51 14.99 -0.20
N PRO A 13 -18.59 15.52 -1.02
CA PRO A 13 -18.64 15.37 -2.46
C PRO A 13 -18.89 13.92 -2.88
N GLY A 14 -19.57 13.70 -4.00
CA GLY A 14 -19.93 12.34 -4.47
C GLY A 14 -18.73 11.38 -4.55
N TRP A 15 -17.56 11.87 -4.97
CA TRP A 15 -16.33 11.08 -5.02
C TRP A 15 -15.81 10.68 -3.63
N VAL A 16 -15.95 11.53 -2.62
CA VAL A 16 -15.58 11.20 -1.23
C VAL A 16 -16.51 10.10 -0.71
N ARG A 17 -17.81 10.21 -0.97
CA ARG A 17 -18.81 9.18 -0.58
C ARG A 17 -18.52 7.83 -1.24
N TRP A 18 -18.15 7.83 -2.51
CA TRP A 18 -17.76 6.62 -3.23
C TRP A 18 -16.48 6.00 -2.65
N LEU A 19 -15.49 6.82 -2.32
CA LEU A 19 -14.20 6.41 -1.75
C LEU A 19 -14.35 5.82 -0.34
N ILE A 20 -15.14 6.43 0.55
CA ILE A 20 -15.37 5.90 1.90
C ILE A 20 -16.35 4.70 1.91
N GLY A 21 -17.04 4.46 0.79
CA GLY A 21 -18.02 3.40 0.63
C GLY A 21 -17.46 2.13 -0.01
N ILE A 22 -18.34 1.37 -0.67
CA ILE A 22 -17.99 0.11 -1.34
C ILE A 22 -16.98 0.31 -2.49
N GLY A 23 -17.01 1.47 -3.14
CA GLY A 23 -16.10 1.82 -4.22
C GLY A 23 -14.64 1.78 -3.77
N GLY A 24 -14.31 2.48 -2.68
CA GLY A 24 -12.95 2.47 -2.14
C GLY A 24 -12.53 1.13 -1.53
N LEU A 25 -13.47 0.33 -0.99
CA LEU A 25 -13.15 -1.04 -0.55
C LEU A 25 -12.70 -1.92 -1.73
N ARG A 26 -13.44 -1.90 -2.84
CA ARG A 26 -13.06 -2.63 -4.06
C ARG A 26 -11.75 -2.11 -4.63
N LEU A 27 -11.57 -0.79 -4.63
CA LEU A 27 -10.33 -0.16 -5.09
C LEU A 27 -9.14 -0.64 -4.26
N ALA A 28 -9.24 -0.63 -2.93
CA ALA A 28 -8.16 -1.08 -2.04
C ALA A 28 -7.81 -2.57 -2.23
N PHE A 29 -8.82 -3.43 -2.38
CA PHE A 29 -8.62 -4.85 -2.68
C PHE A 29 -7.87 -5.06 -4.00
N MET A 30 -8.38 -4.45 -5.08
CA MET A 30 -7.77 -4.54 -6.41
C MET A 30 -6.37 -3.94 -6.42
N TRP A 31 -6.16 -2.84 -5.71
CA TRP A 31 -4.85 -2.21 -5.62
C TRP A 31 -3.84 -3.08 -4.89
N GLY A 32 -4.21 -3.69 -3.76
CA GLY A 32 -3.36 -4.63 -3.05
C GLY A 32 -2.99 -5.84 -3.90
N LEU A 33 -3.94 -6.37 -4.68
CA LEU A 33 -3.70 -7.47 -5.62
C LEU A 33 -2.74 -7.07 -6.76
N MET A 34 -2.96 -5.90 -7.35
CA MET A 34 -2.13 -5.40 -8.45
C MET A 34 -0.71 -5.06 -7.98
N GLU A 35 -0.55 -4.38 -6.84
CA GLU A 35 0.77 -4.01 -6.31
C GLU A 35 1.62 -5.23 -5.97
N ALA A 36 1.02 -6.25 -5.35
CA ALA A 36 1.73 -7.47 -4.99
C ALA A 36 2.11 -8.33 -6.22
N SER A 37 1.51 -8.09 -7.39
CA SER A 37 1.84 -8.78 -8.65
C SER A 37 2.67 -7.88 -9.57
N VAL A 38 2.03 -7.02 -10.37
CA VAL A 38 2.65 -6.34 -11.53
C VAL A 38 2.75 -4.82 -11.40
N PHE A 39 2.09 -4.23 -10.41
CA PHE A 39 1.96 -2.77 -10.31
C PHE A 39 3.04 -2.16 -9.41
N PHE A 40 3.55 -0.99 -9.81
CA PHE A 40 4.61 -0.29 -9.07
C PHE A 40 4.06 0.76 -8.09
N LEU A 41 2.80 1.18 -8.26
CA LEU A 41 2.18 2.17 -7.37
C LEU A 41 1.63 1.49 -6.12
N ILE A 42 1.91 2.14 -5.00
CA ILE A 42 1.63 1.65 -3.66
C ILE A 42 0.14 1.91 -3.28
N PRO A 43 -0.55 0.97 -2.62
CA PRO A 43 -1.94 1.16 -2.15
C PRO A 43 -2.11 2.30 -1.13
N ASP A 44 -1.03 2.72 -0.49
CA ASP A 44 -0.93 3.85 0.42
C ASP A 44 -1.58 5.13 -0.15
N ILE A 45 -1.55 5.36 -1.46
CA ILE A 45 -2.19 6.53 -2.11
C ILE A 45 -3.70 6.55 -1.81
N VAL A 46 -4.38 5.41 -1.97
CA VAL A 46 -5.84 5.29 -1.77
C VAL A 46 -6.19 5.29 -0.29
N ILE A 47 -5.39 4.61 0.53
CA ILE A 47 -5.62 4.50 1.97
C ILE A 47 -5.40 5.86 2.65
N SER A 48 -4.34 6.59 2.29
CA SER A 48 -4.05 7.93 2.84
C SER A 48 -5.14 8.95 2.51
N ILE A 49 -5.62 9.01 1.26
CA ILE A 49 -6.71 9.94 0.92
C ILE A 49 -8.01 9.56 1.62
N THR A 50 -8.32 8.26 1.75
CA THR A 50 -9.49 7.82 2.52
C THR A 50 -9.33 8.19 4.00
N ALA A 51 -8.15 8.02 4.58
CA ALA A 51 -7.86 8.30 5.98
C ALA A 51 -8.06 9.79 6.32
N LEU A 52 -7.77 10.71 5.39
CA LEU A 52 -8.03 12.14 5.55
C LEU A 52 -9.52 12.46 5.75
N PHE A 53 -10.42 11.68 5.14
CA PHE A 53 -11.87 11.88 5.25
C PHE A 53 -12.56 10.92 6.23
N GLY A 54 -11.93 9.80 6.57
CA GLY A 54 -12.50 8.79 7.45
C GLY A 54 -11.53 7.68 7.83
N PHE A 55 -11.14 7.68 9.11
CA PHE A 55 -10.25 6.66 9.67
C PHE A 55 -10.83 5.23 9.60
N ARG A 56 -12.10 5.04 10.01
CA ARG A 56 -12.75 3.72 10.03
C ARG A 56 -12.89 3.09 8.63
N PRO A 57 -13.35 3.82 7.59
CA PRO A 57 -13.33 3.31 6.21
C PRO A 57 -11.93 2.93 5.73
N ALA A 58 -10.92 3.78 6.01
CA ALA A 58 -9.55 3.50 5.62
C ALA A 58 -8.99 2.25 6.32
N LEU A 59 -9.30 2.01 7.60
CA LEU A 59 -8.92 0.78 8.28
C LEU A 59 -9.50 -0.49 7.63
N LYS A 60 -10.74 -0.43 7.14
CA LYS A 60 -11.33 -1.55 6.37
C LYS A 60 -10.62 -1.76 5.03
N GLN A 61 -10.23 -0.67 4.37
CA GLN A 61 -9.44 -0.74 3.14
C GLN A 61 -8.06 -1.36 3.37
N VAL A 62 -7.40 -1.07 4.49
CA VAL A 62 -6.14 -1.74 4.88
C VAL A 62 -6.33 -3.25 4.89
N GLY A 63 -7.37 -3.74 5.58
CA GLY A 63 -7.66 -5.18 5.63
C GLY A 63 -7.87 -5.79 4.24
N LEU A 64 -8.65 -5.13 3.37
CA LEU A 64 -8.85 -5.63 2.01
C LEU A 64 -7.61 -5.56 1.12
N ALA A 65 -6.77 -4.54 1.29
CA ALA A 65 -5.50 -4.44 0.57
C ALA A 65 -4.55 -5.60 0.97
N VAL A 66 -4.51 -5.97 2.25
CA VAL A 66 -3.74 -7.14 2.72
C VAL A 66 -4.28 -8.44 2.12
N ILE A 67 -5.59 -8.63 2.09
CA ILE A 67 -6.20 -9.82 1.46
C ILE A 67 -5.86 -9.87 -0.04
N GLY A 68 -5.96 -8.74 -0.75
CA GLY A 68 -5.55 -8.65 -2.14
C GLY A 68 -4.07 -9.00 -2.34
N ALA A 69 -3.19 -8.50 -1.46
CA ALA A 69 -1.77 -8.78 -1.51
C ALA A 69 -1.44 -10.26 -1.27
N LEU A 70 -2.14 -10.92 -0.35
CA LEU A 70 -2.01 -12.37 -0.13
C LEU A 70 -2.47 -13.16 -1.36
N LEU A 71 -3.61 -12.79 -1.94
CA LEU A 71 -4.16 -13.46 -3.12
C LEU A 71 -3.28 -13.34 -4.35
N ALA A 72 -2.44 -12.31 -4.46
CA ALA A 72 -1.46 -12.19 -5.54
C ALA A 72 -0.09 -12.77 -5.18
N GLY A 73 0.34 -12.59 -3.93
CA GLY A 73 1.64 -13.03 -3.44
C GLY A 73 1.77 -14.54 -3.32
N ILE A 74 0.72 -15.25 -2.88
CA ILE A 74 0.74 -16.71 -2.76
C ILE A 74 0.91 -17.39 -4.13
N PRO A 75 0.14 -17.05 -5.18
CA PRO A 75 0.39 -17.58 -6.53
C PRO A 75 1.80 -17.26 -7.06
N LEU A 76 2.31 -16.05 -6.79
CA LEU A 76 3.66 -15.67 -7.21
C LEU A 76 4.74 -16.50 -6.51
N TYR A 77 4.58 -16.75 -5.21
CA TYR A 77 5.42 -17.67 -4.45
C TYR A 77 5.37 -19.09 -5.03
N LEU A 78 4.17 -19.60 -5.30
CA LEU A 78 3.98 -20.95 -5.84
C LEU A 78 4.56 -21.08 -7.24
N TRP A 79 4.47 -20.04 -8.06
CA TRP A 79 5.11 -20.00 -9.36
C TRP A 79 6.63 -20.02 -9.22
N ALA A 80 7.20 -19.19 -8.34
CA ALA A 80 8.64 -19.18 -8.11
C ALA A 80 9.18 -20.49 -7.52
N GLN A 81 8.37 -21.21 -6.72
CA GLN A 81 8.72 -22.55 -6.24
C GLN A 81 8.88 -23.57 -7.38
N GLN A 82 8.14 -23.40 -8.49
CA GLN A 82 8.20 -24.28 -9.65
C GLN A 82 9.25 -23.82 -10.68
N ASP A 83 9.36 -22.50 -10.89
CA ASP A 83 10.24 -21.88 -11.87
C ASP A 83 10.68 -20.49 -11.39
N ALA A 84 11.68 -20.47 -10.48
CA ALA A 84 12.24 -19.24 -9.93
C ALA A 84 12.81 -18.30 -11.01
N PRO A 85 13.58 -18.77 -12.03
CA PRO A 85 14.08 -17.90 -13.09
C PRO A 85 12.98 -17.14 -13.84
N SER A 86 11.89 -17.81 -14.23
CA SER A 86 10.78 -17.20 -14.96
C SER A 86 10.01 -16.19 -14.10
N ALA A 87 9.69 -16.55 -12.87
CA ALA A 87 9.02 -15.66 -11.92
C ALA A 87 9.87 -14.39 -11.63
N ARG A 88 11.19 -14.55 -11.48
CA ARG A 88 12.13 -13.43 -11.30
C ARG A 88 12.17 -12.53 -12.51
N GLN A 89 12.24 -13.09 -13.71
CA GLN A 89 12.21 -12.29 -14.94
C GLN A 89 10.93 -11.46 -15.03
N MET A 90 9.76 -12.01 -14.69
CA MET A 90 8.51 -11.24 -14.66
C MET A 90 8.61 -10.04 -13.72
N VAL A 91 9.15 -10.23 -12.52
CA VAL A 91 9.29 -9.17 -11.52
C VAL A 91 10.30 -8.09 -11.96
N LEU A 92 11.38 -8.47 -12.64
CA LEU A 92 12.37 -7.52 -13.17
C LEU A 92 11.84 -6.65 -14.31
N HIS A 93 10.74 -7.03 -14.99
CA HIS A 93 10.07 -6.17 -15.97
C HIS A 93 9.20 -5.10 -15.31
N VAL A 94 8.90 -5.22 -14.01
CA VAL A 94 8.16 -4.18 -13.30
C VAL A 94 9.06 -2.96 -13.14
N PRO A 95 8.58 -1.74 -13.49
CA PRO A 95 9.35 -0.53 -13.29
C PRO A 95 9.87 -0.40 -11.86
N PHE A 96 11.09 0.12 -11.72
CA PHE A 96 11.80 0.34 -10.43
C PHE A 96 12.27 -0.92 -9.70
N VAL A 97 12.16 -2.10 -10.32
CA VAL A 97 12.81 -3.30 -9.80
C VAL A 97 14.17 -3.47 -10.48
N ARG A 98 15.22 -3.63 -9.67
CA ARG A 98 16.61 -3.80 -10.15
C ARG A 98 17.15 -5.16 -9.79
N ALA A 99 18.11 -5.63 -10.59
CA ALA A 99 18.83 -6.86 -10.29
C ALA A 99 19.58 -6.80 -8.95
N SER A 100 20.12 -5.64 -8.57
CA SER A 100 20.78 -5.46 -7.25
C SER A 100 19.85 -5.75 -6.07
N MET A 101 18.56 -5.37 -6.19
CA MET A 101 17.58 -5.63 -5.14
C MET A 101 17.33 -7.13 -4.94
N VAL A 102 17.53 -7.97 -5.97
CA VAL A 102 17.39 -9.43 -5.86
C VAL A 102 18.44 -9.97 -4.91
N GLU A 103 19.69 -9.53 -5.09
CA GLU A 103 20.80 -9.95 -4.24
C GLU A 103 20.62 -9.42 -2.81
N ASP A 104 20.12 -8.19 -2.64
CA ASP A 104 19.79 -7.64 -1.31
C ASP A 104 18.70 -8.46 -0.61
N VAL A 105 17.65 -8.89 -1.33
CA VAL A 105 16.58 -9.74 -0.79
C VAL A 105 17.12 -11.10 -0.38
N ARG A 106 17.93 -11.72 -1.23
CA ARG A 106 18.54 -13.03 -0.94
C ARG A 106 19.44 -12.95 0.28
N ALA A 107 20.32 -11.96 0.35
CA ALA A 107 21.19 -11.75 1.51
C ALA A 107 20.36 -11.57 2.79
N ASN A 108 19.30 -10.73 2.74
CA ASN A 108 18.42 -10.52 3.89
C ASN A 108 17.64 -11.79 4.28
N LEU A 109 17.14 -12.58 3.33
CA LEU A 109 16.45 -13.83 3.63
C LEU A 109 17.39 -14.90 4.20
N VAL A 110 18.65 -14.93 3.77
CA VAL A 110 19.68 -15.81 4.35
C VAL A 110 20.03 -15.39 5.78
N GLU A 111 20.21 -14.10 6.03
CA GLU A 111 20.61 -13.58 7.34
C GLU A 111 19.47 -13.58 8.37
N ASN A 112 18.29 -13.10 7.95
CA ASN A 112 17.18 -12.78 8.85
C ASN A 112 15.95 -13.70 8.65
N GLY A 113 15.98 -14.61 7.67
CA GLY A 113 14.87 -15.51 7.38
C GLY A 113 13.57 -14.76 7.12
N ALA A 114 12.48 -15.26 7.70
CA ALA A 114 11.15 -14.70 7.53
C ALA A 114 11.01 -13.25 8.04
N SER A 115 11.84 -12.84 9.00
CA SER A 115 11.81 -11.47 9.57
C SER A 115 12.28 -10.41 8.57
N ALA A 116 13.06 -10.79 7.56
CA ALA A 116 13.46 -9.91 6.45
C ALA A 116 12.26 -9.25 5.76
N MET A 117 11.11 -9.94 5.73
CA MET A 117 9.88 -9.43 5.13
C MET A 117 9.30 -8.23 5.88
N LEU A 118 9.55 -8.11 7.20
CA LEU A 118 9.08 -6.95 7.98
C LEU A 118 9.83 -5.68 7.55
N HIS A 119 11.14 -5.80 7.36
CA HIS A 119 11.99 -4.69 6.93
C HIS A 119 11.89 -4.37 5.43
N ALA A 120 11.26 -5.23 4.63
CA ALA A 120 11.04 -5.03 3.20
C ALA A 120 10.37 -3.68 2.89
N SER A 121 9.40 -3.27 3.71
CA SER A 121 8.63 -2.05 3.47
C SER A 121 9.43 -0.76 3.69
N THR A 122 10.47 -0.80 4.53
CA THR A 122 11.29 0.37 4.88
C THR A 122 12.60 0.44 4.09
N SER A 123 13.04 -0.68 3.50
CA SER A 123 14.24 -0.73 2.65
C SER A 123 14.02 -0.23 1.21
N GLY A 124 12.77 0.08 0.84
CA GLY A 124 12.42 0.48 -0.53
C GLY A 124 12.36 -0.70 -1.52
N ILE A 125 12.53 -1.93 -1.03
CA ILE A 125 12.49 -3.12 -1.86
C ILE A 125 11.03 -3.59 -2.06
N PRO A 126 10.57 -3.80 -3.30
CA PRO A 126 9.22 -4.26 -3.55
C PRO A 126 8.96 -5.66 -2.98
N TYR A 127 7.83 -5.83 -2.27
CA TYR A 127 7.40 -7.11 -1.69
C TYR A 127 7.37 -8.27 -2.68
N LYS A 128 7.03 -8.02 -3.94
CA LYS A 128 6.98 -9.05 -5.00
C LYS A 128 8.32 -9.76 -5.20
N LEU A 129 9.43 -9.09 -4.88
CA LEU A 129 10.77 -9.68 -4.93
C LEU A 129 10.94 -10.71 -3.80
N PHE A 130 10.49 -10.37 -2.59
CA PHE A 130 10.41 -11.34 -1.49
C PHE A 130 9.50 -12.52 -1.84
N ALA A 131 8.38 -12.30 -2.55
CA ALA A 131 7.51 -13.39 -2.97
C ALA A 131 8.19 -14.40 -3.91
N VAL A 132 9.08 -13.93 -4.78
CA VAL A 132 9.80 -14.79 -5.73
C VAL A 132 11.02 -15.46 -5.10
N GLU A 133 11.73 -14.78 -4.20
CA GLU A 133 12.95 -15.34 -3.60
C GLU A 133 12.66 -16.17 -2.33
N ALA A 134 11.52 -15.96 -1.66
CA ALA A 134 11.16 -16.68 -0.43
C ALA A 134 11.15 -18.22 -0.53
N PRO A 135 10.70 -18.87 -1.62
CA PRO A 135 10.62 -20.34 -1.68
C PRO A 135 11.93 -21.09 -1.44
N GLU A 136 13.08 -20.46 -1.68
CA GLU A 136 14.40 -21.05 -1.42
C GLU A 136 14.79 -20.99 0.06
N HIS A 137 14.10 -20.20 0.89
CA HIS A 137 14.52 -19.84 2.24
C HIS A 137 13.47 -20.12 3.33
N ILE A 138 12.19 -19.95 3.02
CA ILE A 138 11.08 -20.08 3.98
C ILE A 138 9.91 -20.82 3.32
N ASP A 139 9.09 -21.51 4.10
CA ASP A 139 7.91 -22.19 3.58
C ASP A 139 6.73 -21.23 3.33
N LEU A 140 5.74 -21.71 2.57
CA LEU A 140 4.57 -20.94 2.16
C LEU A 140 3.75 -20.43 3.37
N THR A 141 3.65 -21.22 4.43
CA THR A 141 2.83 -20.84 5.61
C THR A 141 3.49 -19.68 6.34
N VAL A 142 4.81 -19.77 6.54
CA VAL A 142 5.61 -18.70 7.12
C VAL A 142 5.57 -17.44 6.23
N PHE A 143 5.74 -17.59 4.92
CA PHE A 143 5.64 -16.48 3.96
C PHE A 143 4.27 -15.78 4.02
N ALA A 144 3.18 -16.54 3.96
CA ALA A 144 1.82 -15.99 4.04
C ALA A 144 1.57 -15.30 5.38
N SER A 145 2.09 -15.89 6.48
CA SER A 145 1.95 -15.33 7.82
C SER A 145 2.75 -14.03 7.98
N MET A 146 3.95 -13.94 7.43
CA MET A 146 4.80 -12.74 7.47
C MET A 146 4.38 -11.65 6.48
N THR A 147 3.65 -12.00 5.43
CA THR A 147 3.01 -11.03 4.53
C THR A 147 2.07 -10.12 5.30
N VAL A 148 1.27 -10.66 6.21
CA VAL A 148 0.29 -9.89 6.99
C VAL A 148 0.94 -8.75 7.80
N PRO A 149 1.88 -9.00 8.73
CA PRO A 149 2.53 -7.94 9.51
C PRO A 149 3.37 -7.01 8.63
N SER A 150 4.09 -7.54 7.63
CA SER A 150 4.86 -6.72 6.67
C SER A 150 4.00 -5.67 5.96
N ARG A 151 2.80 -6.07 5.52
CA ARG A 151 1.85 -5.16 4.88
C ARG A 151 1.13 -4.26 5.88
N LEU A 152 0.73 -4.79 7.03
CA LEU A 152 0.05 -4.01 8.06
C LEU A 152 0.93 -2.89 8.60
N GLU A 153 2.21 -3.14 8.87
CA GLU A 153 3.14 -2.11 9.36
C GLU A 153 3.09 -0.86 8.47
N ARG A 154 3.36 -1.04 7.18
CA ARG A 154 3.36 0.04 6.19
C ARG A 154 2.02 0.76 6.11
N LEU A 155 0.94 -0.01 5.95
CA LEU A 155 -0.40 0.54 5.75
C LEU A 155 -0.94 1.24 6.99
N LEU A 156 -0.63 0.73 8.19
CA LEU A 156 -1.03 1.32 9.45
C LEU A 156 -0.25 2.60 9.77
N ILE A 157 1.04 2.67 9.42
CA ILE A 157 1.81 3.93 9.52
C ILE A 157 1.16 5.01 8.65
N THR A 158 0.86 4.70 7.39
CA THR A 158 0.18 5.63 6.48
C THR A 158 -1.21 6.01 6.98
N LEU A 159 -1.99 5.03 7.44
CA LEU A 159 -3.31 5.27 8.03
C LEU A 159 -3.23 6.19 9.25
N ALA A 160 -2.29 5.95 10.16
CA ALA A 160 -2.11 6.75 11.37
C ALA A 160 -1.70 8.18 11.05
N LEU A 161 -0.73 8.36 10.14
CA LEU A 161 -0.25 9.67 9.71
C LEU A 161 -1.38 10.50 9.08
N PHE A 162 -2.02 9.98 8.03
CA PHE A 162 -3.05 10.71 7.31
C PHE A 162 -4.38 10.77 8.07
N GLY A 163 -4.68 9.76 8.88
CA GLY A 163 -5.83 9.76 9.78
C GLY A 163 -5.68 10.81 10.88
N GLY A 164 -4.46 10.97 11.42
CA GLY A 164 -4.13 12.02 12.39
C GLY A 164 -4.28 13.42 11.77
N ILE A 165 -3.73 13.63 10.58
CA ILE A 165 -3.88 14.88 9.81
C ILE A 165 -5.37 15.14 9.52
N GLY A 166 -6.11 14.12 9.08
CA GLY A 166 -7.55 14.19 8.81
C GLY A 166 -8.38 14.56 10.04
N GLY A 167 -8.03 14.01 11.20
CA GLY A 167 -8.65 14.34 12.48
C GLY A 167 -8.34 15.77 12.92
N PHE A 168 -7.08 16.19 12.83
CA PHE A 168 -6.62 17.52 13.26
C PHE A 168 -7.13 18.64 12.34
N LEU A 169 -7.08 18.45 11.03
CA LEU A 169 -7.50 19.43 10.02
C LEU A 169 -8.92 19.19 9.49
N ARG A 170 -9.75 18.43 10.21
CA ARG A 170 -11.08 17.98 9.76
C ARG A 170 -11.94 19.11 9.21
N LYS A 171 -11.98 20.27 9.88
CA LYS A 171 -12.76 21.43 9.46
C LYS A 171 -12.26 21.99 8.12
N GLN A 172 -10.95 22.13 7.96
CA GLN A 172 -10.34 22.67 6.73
C GLN A 172 -10.51 21.72 5.54
N ILE A 173 -10.29 20.41 5.77
CA ILE A 173 -10.47 19.37 4.76
C ILE A 173 -11.93 19.29 4.31
N ALA A 174 -12.89 19.38 5.24
CA ALA A 174 -14.31 19.37 4.92
C ALA A 174 -14.74 20.61 4.12
N MET A 175 -14.20 21.79 4.43
CA MET A 175 -14.49 23.03 3.68
C MET A 175 -13.86 23.07 2.29
N HIS A 176 -12.69 22.44 2.11
CA HIS A 176 -11.95 22.47 0.84
C HIS A 176 -11.45 21.08 0.39
N PRO A 177 -12.35 20.14 0.09
CA PRO A 177 -11.99 18.76 -0.24
C PRO A 177 -11.13 18.65 -1.50
N ARG A 178 -11.29 19.56 -2.47
CA ARG A 178 -10.45 19.61 -3.68
C ARG A 178 -9.01 20.07 -3.39
N ARG A 179 -8.82 21.00 -2.44
CA ARG A 179 -7.48 21.43 -2.02
C ARG A 179 -6.76 20.32 -1.27
N ALA A 180 -7.47 19.61 -0.39
CA ALA A 180 -6.94 18.43 0.29
C ALA A 180 -6.47 17.36 -0.72
N LEU A 181 -7.28 17.08 -1.76
CA LEU A 181 -6.89 16.19 -2.84
C LEU A 181 -5.65 16.70 -3.61
N GLY A 182 -5.61 17.98 -3.97
CA GLY A 182 -4.46 18.56 -4.68
C GLY A 182 -3.16 18.48 -3.89
N LEU A 183 -3.20 18.78 -2.59
CA LEU A 183 -2.04 18.66 -1.70
C LEU A 183 -1.61 17.20 -1.51
N HIS A 184 -2.57 16.28 -1.39
CA HIS A 184 -2.31 14.84 -1.31
C HIS A 184 -1.64 14.31 -2.58
N LEU A 185 -2.14 14.69 -3.76
CA LEU A 185 -1.52 14.33 -5.03
C LEU A 185 -0.11 14.93 -5.16
N LEU A 186 0.07 16.18 -4.77
CA LEU A 186 1.38 16.84 -4.79
C LEU A 186 2.39 16.12 -3.88
N PHE A 187 1.97 15.71 -2.68
CA PHE A 187 2.79 14.93 -1.75
C PHE A 187 3.25 13.62 -2.38
N TRP A 188 2.34 12.85 -3.00
CA TRP A 188 2.69 11.58 -3.62
C TRP A 188 3.55 11.76 -4.85
N VAL A 189 3.23 12.71 -5.73
CA VAL A 189 4.06 13.01 -6.92
C VAL A 189 5.47 13.39 -6.50
N GLY A 190 5.62 14.27 -5.50
CA GLY A 190 6.93 14.63 -4.96
C GLY A 190 7.67 13.44 -4.35
N SER A 191 6.97 12.57 -3.61
CA SER A 191 7.55 11.36 -3.02
C SER A 191 8.05 10.39 -4.09
N TYR A 192 7.28 10.16 -5.16
CA TYR A 192 7.71 9.32 -6.27
C TYR A 192 8.84 9.95 -7.08
N ALA A 193 8.81 11.27 -7.32
CA ALA A 193 9.89 11.96 -8.01
C ALA A 193 11.23 11.85 -7.23
N TYR A 194 11.18 11.99 -5.91
CA TYR A 194 12.35 11.80 -5.05
C TYR A 194 12.81 10.34 -5.04
N TYR A 195 11.89 9.39 -4.91
CA TYR A 195 12.21 7.97 -4.99
C TYR A 195 12.89 7.62 -6.32
N TRP A 196 12.39 8.15 -7.44
CA TRP A 196 12.98 8.00 -8.77
C TRP A 196 14.37 8.63 -8.92
N SER A 197 14.70 9.67 -8.14
CA SER A 197 16.04 10.26 -8.19
C SER A 197 17.10 9.45 -7.45
N ILE A 198 16.67 8.58 -6.51
CA ILE A 198 17.57 7.77 -5.67
C ILE A 198 17.73 6.37 -6.25
N VAL A 199 16.62 5.81 -6.74
CA VAL A 199 16.65 4.56 -7.50
C VAL A 199 17.19 4.92 -8.86
#